data_AF-A0A661AXJ1-F1
#
_entry.id   AF-A0A661AXJ1-F1
#
_cell.length_a   1.000
_cell.length_b   1.000
_cell.length_c   1.000
_cell.angle_alpha   90.00
_cell.angle_beta   90.00
_cell.angle_gamma   90.00
#
_symmetry.space_group_name_H-M   'P 1'
#
loop_
_entity.id
_entity.type
_entity.pdbx_description
1 polymer ?
#
loop_
_entity_poly.entity_id
_entity_poly.type
_entity_poly.pdbx_seq_one_letter_code
_entity_poly.pdbx_strand_id
1 'polypeptide(L)'
;MEGIKPAIRPLMESLLSIDWKNETFPLDLKKIFGEGAVRVEIGFGNGEFLVYLARKYPDDYVLGIEYSWVSMRKAEKRLKKEGIENVKLVRVSAEVAFDLLIPERSIKEVWLNFPDPWPKKRHTKRRLLNREFQKYLAVSLEDGGEVHLLTDHEGYFEFVKEEVNESGVFCMEEKEPPSWHPGTKYWRKWEEMGKKIHYLRMVKKAHPEVKRMIKPCEVEPVITRLDLHSMRDVLIREDEVIVKIFKVDGDKLVVYLKEGPLFEKAYLPLEETQEGIKVGIPENVFRGRALKKLMEVLNGKDSIPSTPSR
;
A
#
# COMPACT_ATOMS: atom_id res chain seq x y z
N MET A 1 31.00 29.57 -11.11
CA MET A 1 30.41 28.36 -11.72
C MET A 1 29.65 27.64 -10.62
N GLU A 2 28.41 28.05 -10.40
CA GLU A 2 27.52 27.43 -9.41
C GLU A 2 27.00 26.11 -9.97
N GLY A 3 27.26 25.03 -9.23
CA GLY A 3 26.80 23.69 -9.57
C GLY A 3 25.28 23.62 -9.51
N ILE A 4 24.68 23.44 -10.68
CA ILE A 4 23.26 23.08 -10.83
C ILE A 4 23.05 21.78 -10.03
N LYS A 5 22.28 21.86 -8.95
CA LYS A 5 21.76 20.67 -8.25
C LYS A 5 21.00 19.83 -9.28
N PRO A 6 21.32 18.53 -9.47
CA PRO A 6 20.60 17.72 -10.42
C PRO A 6 19.13 17.67 -10.00
N ALA A 7 18.24 18.02 -10.93
CA ALA A 7 16.80 17.98 -10.74
C ALA A 7 16.40 16.60 -10.23
N ILE A 8 15.60 16.55 -9.16
CA ILE A 8 15.03 15.31 -8.63
C ILE A 8 14.06 14.80 -9.71
N ARG A 9 14.53 13.91 -10.58
CA ARG A 9 13.68 13.24 -11.57
C ARG A 9 12.51 12.58 -10.85
N PRO A 10 11.23 12.85 -11.19
CA PRO A 10 10.08 12.23 -10.55
C PRO A 10 10.20 10.70 -10.57
N LEU A 11 9.84 10.04 -9.47
CA LEU A 11 9.91 8.57 -9.32
C LEU A 11 9.00 7.85 -10.34
N MET A 12 8.00 8.57 -10.88
CA MET A 12 7.07 8.09 -11.90
C MET A 12 7.74 7.63 -13.21
N GLU A 13 9.01 7.95 -13.45
CA GLU A 13 9.74 7.49 -14.65
C GLU A 13 10.70 6.30 -14.38
N SER A 14 10.64 5.71 -13.19
CA SER A 14 11.48 4.55 -12.85
C SER A 14 10.84 3.27 -13.37
N LEU A 15 11.50 2.58 -14.31
CA LEU A 15 11.08 1.25 -14.80
C LEU A 15 10.93 0.18 -13.70
N LEU A 16 11.46 0.44 -12.50
CA LEU A 16 11.34 -0.44 -11.34
C LEU A 16 10.07 -0.20 -10.51
N SER A 17 9.44 0.96 -10.63
CA SER A 17 8.25 1.30 -9.84
C SER A 17 6.98 1.07 -10.66
N ILE A 18 6.03 0.35 -10.08
CA ILE A 18 4.69 0.16 -10.64
C ILE A 18 3.88 1.42 -10.36
N ASP A 19 3.41 2.09 -11.42
CA ASP A 19 2.46 3.21 -11.31
C ASP A 19 1.03 2.67 -11.20
N TRP A 20 0.75 2.05 -10.06
CA TRP A 20 -0.45 1.23 -9.87
C TRP A 20 -1.77 1.97 -10.10
N LYS A 21 -1.82 3.30 -10.02
CA LYS A 21 -3.07 4.07 -10.21
C LYS A 21 -3.53 4.15 -11.66
N ASN A 22 -2.63 3.87 -12.58
CA ASN A 22 -2.87 3.88 -14.02
C ASN A 22 -2.93 2.44 -14.59
N GLU A 23 -3.08 1.45 -13.72
CA GLU A 23 -3.21 0.03 -14.09
C GLU A 23 -4.65 -0.46 -14.00
N THR A 24 -4.89 -1.65 -14.54
CA THR A 24 -6.13 -2.42 -14.31
C THR A 24 -6.04 -3.22 -13.01
N PHE A 25 -7.19 -3.46 -12.36
CA PHE A 25 -7.23 -4.14 -11.06
C PHE A 25 -8.10 -5.42 -11.07
N PRO A 26 -7.67 -6.49 -10.37
CA PRO A 26 -6.35 -6.62 -9.75
C PRO A 26 -5.24 -6.60 -10.83
N LEU A 27 -3.99 -6.35 -10.41
CA LEU A 27 -2.87 -6.21 -11.34
C LEU A 27 -2.65 -7.48 -12.15
N ASP A 28 -2.36 -7.34 -13.44
CA ASP A 28 -1.90 -8.46 -14.26
C ASP A 28 -0.41 -8.72 -14.00
N LEU A 29 -0.13 -9.55 -12.99
CA LEU A 29 1.26 -9.86 -12.60
C LEU A 29 2.04 -10.55 -13.72
N LYS A 30 1.38 -11.34 -14.58
CA LYS A 30 2.02 -11.99 -15.73
C LYS A 30 2.46 -10.95 -16.76
N LYS A 31 1.65 -9.94 -17.02
CA LYS A 31 2.03 -8.81 -17.89
C LYS A 31 3.16 -7.96 -17.29
N ILE A 32 3.16 -7.78 -15.97
CA ILE A 32 4.17 -6.95 -15.28
C ILE A 32 5.54 -7.63 -15.21
N PHE A 33 5.54 -8.92 -14.87
CA PHE A 33 6.74 -9.67 -14.55
C PHE A 33 7.13 -10.66 -15.65
N GLY A 34 6.18 -11.45 -16.14
CA GLY A 34 6.38 -12.61 -17.01
C GLY A 34 5.87 -13.89 -16.35
N GLU A 35 6.35 -15.05 -16.83
CA GLU A 35 6.08 -16.34 -16.22
C GLU A 35 7.08 -16.63 -15.10
N GLY A 36 6.58 -17.00 -13.91
CA GLY A 36 7.39 -17.28 -12.73
C GLY A 36 6.59 -17.05 -11.46
N ALA A 37 7.07 -17.57 -10.33
CA ALA A 37 6.41 -17.30 -9.05
C ALA A 37 6.71 -15.87 -8.57
N VAL A 38 5.76 -15.28 -7.84
CA VAL A 38 5.94 -13.95 -7.24
C VAL A 38 6.10 -14.09 -5.73
N ARG A 39 7.16 -13.50 -5.19
CA ARG A 39 7.37 -13.33 -3.75
C ARG A 39 7.24 -11.87 -3.37
N VAL A 40 6.72 -11.61 -2.18
CA VAL A 40 6.49 -10.25 -1.70
C VAL A 40 7.38 -9.98 -0.49
N GLU A 41 7.99 -8.80 -0.43
CA GLU A 41 8.48 -8.23 0.83
C GLU A 41 7.65 -7.00 1.19
N ILE A 42 7.01 -7.02 2.36
CA ILE A 42 6.28 -5.88 2.91
C ILE A 42 7.21 -5.06 3.80
N GLY A 43 7.28 -3.76 3.57
CA GLY A 43 8.08 -2.84 4.39
C GLY A 43 9.59 -3.05 4.20
N PHE A 44 10.03 -3.21 2.95
CA PHE A 44 11.41 -3.57 2.61
C PHE A 44 12.50 -2.57 3.06
N GLY A 45 12.12 -1.36 3.51
CA GLY A 45 13.05 -0.36 4.01
C GLY A 45 14.10 0.07 2.99
N ASN A 46 15.36 -0.35 3.19
CA ASN A 46 16.45 -0.01 2.26
C ASN A 46 16.61 -1.00 1.08
N GLY A 47 15.74 -2.02 0.98
CA GLY A 47 15.76 -3.01 -0.10
C GLY A 47 16.91 -4.00 -0.02
N GLU A 48 17.51 -4.22 1.15
CA GLU A 48 18.57 -5.23 1.32
C GLU A 48 18.07 -6.64 1.04
N PHE A 49 16.93 -6.97 1.62
CA PHE A 49 16.36 -8.31 1.52
C PHE A 49 15.73 -8.56 0.15
N LEU A 50 15.16 -7.54 -0.50
CA LEU A 50 14.79 -7.59 -1.92
C LEU A 50 15.93 -8.10 -2.83
N VAL A 51 17.13 -7.52 -2.71
CA VAL A 51 18.30 -7.96 -3.50
C VAL A 51 18.63 -9.43 -3.22
N TYR A 52 18.53 -9.83 -1.95
CA TYR A 52 18.80 -11.20 -1.56
C TYR A 52 17.77 -12.18 -2.13
N LEU A 53 16.46 -11.90 -1.98
CA LEU A 53 15.39 -12.73 -2.56
C LEU A 53 15.53 -12.85 -4.07
N ALA A 54 15.82 -11.74 -4.75
CA ALA A 54 16.03 -11.68 -6.19
C ALA A 54 17.18 -12.58 -6.66
N ARG A 55 18.31 -12.57 -5.93
CA ARG A 55 19.47 -13.43 -6.23
C ARG A 55 19.22 -14.90 -5.90
N LYS A 56 18.47 -15.17 -4.84
CA LYS A 56 18.14 -16.52 -4.40
C LYS A 56 17.20 -17.22 -5.37
N TYR A 57 16.29 -16.46 -5.98
CA TYR A 57 15.29 -16.97 -6.91
C TYR A 57 15.38 -16.20 -8.24
N PRO A 58 16.41 -16.46 -9.07
CA PRO A 58 16.65 -15.70 -10.30
C PRO A 58 15.56 -15.94 -11.37
N ASP A 59 14.90 -17.10 -11.33
CA ASP A 59 13.83 -17.48 -12.26
C ASP A 59 12.43 -17.03 -11.80
N ASP A 60 12.35 -16.41 -10.62
CA ASP A 60 11.13 -15.89 -10.03
C ASP A 60 11.22 -14.36 -9.88
N TYR A 61 10.13 -13.75 -9.44
CA TYR A 61 10.03 -12.30 -9.27
C TYR A 61 9.78 -11.90 -7.82
N VAL A 62 10.22 -10.69 -7.49
CA VAL A 62 10.00 -10.10 -6.17
C VAL A 62 9.25 -8.77 -6.30
N LEU A 63 8.14 -8.65 -5.58
CA LEU A 63 7.37 -7.42 -5.41
C LEU A 63 7.68 -6.81 -4.05
N GLY A 64 8.33 -5.64 -4.05
CA GLY A 64 8.53 -4.84 -2.83
C GLY A 64 7.38 -3.87 -2.60
N ILE A 65 6.73 -3.93 -1.43
CA ILE A 65 5.65 -3.02 -1.04
C ILE A 65 6.13 -2.09 0.07
N GLU A 66 6.04 -0.78 -0.13
CA GLU A 66 6.50 0.21 0.85
C GLU A 66 5.75 1.55 0.71
N TYR A 67 5.40 2.18 1.84
CA TYR A 67 4.73 3.48 1.83
C TYR A 67 5.70 4.66 1.80
N SER A 68 6.88 4.50 2.42
CA SER A 68 7.91 5.52 2.56
C SER A 68 8.61 5.84 1.23
N TRP A 69 8.48 7.08 0.77
CA TRP A 69 9.19 7.55 -0.43
C TRP A 69 10.71 7.46 -0.29
N VAL A 70 11.22 7.70 0.92
CA VAL A 70 12.66 7.65 1.21
C VAL A 70 13.18 6.21 1.09
N SER A 71 12.40 5.24 1.56
CA SER A 71 12.70 3.81 1.43
C SER A 71 12.69 3.38 -0.04
N MET A 72 11.66 3.76 -0.80
CA MET A 72 11.57 3.52 -2.26
C MET A 72 12.85 3.98 -2.98
N ARG A 73 13.29 5.22 -2.76
CA ARG A 73 14.50 5.77 -3.40
C ARG A 73 15.78 5.01 -3.02
N LYS A 74 15.89 4.58 -1.76
CA LYS A 74 17.05 3.79 -1.30
C LYS A 74 17.09 2.42 -1.96
N ALA A 75 15.94 1.74 -2.03
CA ALA A 75 15.82 0.45 -2.69
C ALA A 75 16.10 0.55 -4.19
N GLU A 76 15.51 1.51 -4.91
CA GLU A 76 15.78 1.73 -6.33
C GLU A 76 17.27 1.92 -6.63
N LYS A 77 17.94 2.79 -5.85
CA LYS A 77 19.38 3.02 -6.00
C LYS A 77 20.18 1.74 -5.78
N ARG A 78 19.79 0.95 -4.78
CA ARG A 78 20.45 -0.32 -4.46
C ARG A 78 20.22 -1.36 -5.56
N LEU A 79 18.98 -1.59 -5.99
CA LEU A 79 18.66 -2.55 -7.05
C LEU A 79 19.43 -2.24 -8.34
N LYS A 80 19.48 -0.96 -8.74
CA LYS A 80 20.28 -0.51 -9.89
C LYS A 80 21.77 -0.75 -9.71
N LYS A 81 22.32 -0.44 -8.53
CA LYS A 81 23.74 -0.68 -8.23
C LYS A 81 24.09 -2.17 -8.26
N GLU A 82 23.19 -3.02 -7.78
CA GLU A 82 23.39 -4.46 -7.63
C GLU A 82 23.02 -5.25 -8.90
N GLY A 83 22.55 -4.57 -9.96
CA GLY A 83 22.18 -5.19 -11.25
C GLY A 83 20.95 -6.10 -11.15
N ILE A 84 20.00 -5.77 -10.27
CA ILE A 84 18.81 -6.60 -10.05
C ILE A 84 17.67 -6.18 -10.98
N GLU A 85 17.16 -7.15 -11.75
CA GLU A 85 16.15 -6.91 -12.79
C GLU A 85 14.79 -7.56 -12.49
N ASN A 86 14.76 -8.66 -11.73
CA ASN A 86 13.56 -9.40 -11.35
C ASN A 86 12.84 -8.84 -10.10
N VAL A 87 13.00 -7.54 -9.83
CA VAL A 87 12.32 -6.83 -8.73
C VAL A 87 11.48 -5.68 -9.27
N LYS A 88 10.23 -5.58 -8.84
CA LYS A 88 9.41 -4.38 -8.98
C LYS A 88 9.00 -3.85 -7.62
N LEU A 89 8.84 -2.54 -7.53
CA LEU A 89 8.46 -1.83 -6.30
C LEU A 89 7.10 -1.19 -6.50
N VAL A 90 6.27 -1.18 -5.46
CA VAL A 90 5.01 -0.44 -5.46
C VAL A 90 4.92 0.42 -4.21
N ARG A 91 4.64 1.71 -4.42
CA ARG A 91 4.50 2.66 -3.31
C ARG A 91 3.07 2.75 -2.82
N VAL A 92 2.74 1.98 -1.80
CA VAL A 92 1.39 1.92 -1.22
C VAL A 92 1.44 1.26 0.17
N SER A 93 0.39 1.39 0.99
CA SER A 93 0.30 0.59 2.22
C SER A 93 0.02 -0.88 1.89
N ALA A 94 0.47 -1.78 2.75
CA ALA A 94 0.27 -3.22 2.56
C ALA A 94 -1.22 -3.58 2.49
N GLU A 95 -2.05 -2.94 3.33
CA GLU A 95 -3.49 -3.15 3.33
C GLU A 95 -4.12 -2.81 1.98
N VAL A 96 -3.74 -1.69 1.36
CA VAL A 96 -4.23 -1.34 0.01
C VAL A 96 -3.68 -2.30 -1.04
N ALA A 97 -2.41 -2.70 -0.97
CA ALA A 97 -1.83 -3.64 -1.93
C ALA A 97 -2.58 -4.98 -1.94
N PHE A 98 -2.82 -5.54 -0.76
CA PHE A 98 -3.50 -6.83 -0.63
C PHE A 98 -5.02 -6.74 -0.74
N ASP A 99 -5.64 -5.55 -0.57
CA ASP A 99 -7.06 -5.33 -0.81
C ASP A 99 -7.38 -5.05 -2.29
N LEU A 100 -6.50 -4.36 -3.03
CA LEU A 100 -6.79 -3.90 -4.39
C LEU A 100 -5.88 -4.50 -5.47
N LEU A 101 -4.57 -4.53 -5.23
CA LEU A 101 -3.57 -4.72 -6.28
C LEU A 101 -3.32 -6.19 -6.57
N ILE A 102 -3.24 -7.02 -5.53
CA ILE A 102 -2.75 -8.39 -5.64
C ILE A 102 -3.90 -9.35 -6.01
N PRO A 103 -3.81 -10.07 -7.15
CA PRO A 103 -4.78 -11.10 -7.50
C PRO A 103 -4.81 -12.26 -6.50
N GLU A 104 -5.93 -12.96 -6.45
CA GLU A 104 -6.04 -14.18 -5.64
C GLU A 104 -5.10 -15.27 -6.17
N ARG A 105 -4.57 -16.10 -5.27
CA ARG A 105 -3.72 -17.27 -5.61
C ARG A 105 -2.55 -16.93 -6.55
N SER A 106 -1.90 -15.77 -6.34
CA SER A 106 -0.85 -15.26 -7.22
C SER A 106 0.51 -15.07 -6.56
N ILE A 107 0.57 -15.23 -5.23
CA ILE A 107 1.79 -15.02 -4.44
C ILE A 107 2.24 -16.34 -3.81
N LYS A 108 3.52 -16.66 -3.94
CA LYS A 108 4.11 -17.87 -3.35
C LYS A 108 4.54 -17.67 -1.90
N GLU A 109 5.23 -16.57 -1.62
CA GLU A 109 5.72 -16.23 -0.28
C GLU A 109 5.55 -14.74 0.01
N VAL A 110 5.23 -14.40 1.26
CA VAL A 110 5.22 -13.03 1.78
C VAL A 110 6.18 -12.93 2.96
N TRP A 111 7.08 -11.94 2.91
CA TRP A 111 8.09 -11.70 3.94
C TRP A 111 7.83 -10.38 4.67
N LEU A 112 7.88 -10.42 6.00
CA LEU A 112 7.79 -9.25 6.89
C LEU A 112 8.99 -9.23 7.84
N ASN A 113 9.97 -8.39 7.54
CA ASN A 113 11.19 -8.24 8.31
C ASN A 113 11.08 -7.06 9.29
N PHE A 114 10.91 -7.34 10.59
CA PHE A 114 10.83 -6.36 11.68
C PHE A 114 9.74 -5.28 11.49
N PRO A 115 8.47 -5.65 11.23
CA PRO A 115 7.39 -4.69 11.10
C PRO A 115 7.16 -3.88 12.39
N ASP A 116 6.63 -2.66 12.26
CA ASP A 116 6.36 -1.77 13.39
C ASP A 116 5.47 -2.45 14.45
N PRO A 117 5.95 -2.64 15.70
CA PRO A 117 5.24 -3.46 16.69
C PRO A 117 4.12 -2.72 17.43
N TRP A 118 4.08 -1.39 17.32
CA TRP A 118 3.12 -0.52 18.01
C TRP A 118 2.92 -0.91 19.50
N PRO A 119 3.93 -0.69 20.37
CA PRO A 119 3.98 -1.32 21.70
C PRO A 119 2.91 -0.84 22.68
N LYS A 120 2.34 0.35 22.45
CA LYS A 120 1.29 0.92 23.33
C LYS A 120 -0.04 0.23 23.05
N LYS A 121 -0.73 -0.29 24.08
CA LYS A 121 -2.05 -0.96 23.96
C LYS A 121 -3.07 -0.20 23.10
N ARG A 122 -3.13 1.14 23.23
CA ARG A 122 -4.02 1.99 22.41
C ARG A 122 -3.72 1.98 20.91
N HIS A 123 -2.57 1.44 20.49
CA HIS A 123 -2.14 1.35 19.09
C HIS A 123 -2.20 -0.08 18.55
N THR A 124 -2.72 -1.07 19.29
CA THR A 124 -2.82 -2.47 18.81
C THR A 124 -3.54 -2.58 17.46
N LYS A 125 -4.56 -1.76 17.22
CA LYS A 125 -5.28 -1.68 15.93
C LYS A 125 -4.41 -1.25 14.73
N ARG A 126 -3.18 -0.76 14.96
CA ARG A 126 -2.22 -0.37 13.92
C ARG A 126 -1.24 -1.51 13.58
N ARG A 127 -1.27 -2.61 14.32
CA ARG A 127 -0.45 -3.79 14.01
C ARG A 127 -0.97 -4.42 12.73
N LEU A 128 -0.05 -4.63 11.80
CA LEU A 128 -0.39 -5.03 10.44
C LEU A 128 -0.98 -6.44 10.40
N LEU A 129 -0.34 -7.41 11.05
CA LEU A 129 -0.73 -8.83 11.04
C LEU A 129 -1.91 -9.16 11.98
N ASN A 130 -2.95 -8.32 11.97
CA ASN A 130 -4.24 -8.63 12.58
C ASN A 130 -5.02 -9.65 11.73
N ARG A 131 -6.07 -10.24 12.31
CA ARG A 131 -6.92 -11.27 11.72
C ARG A 131 -7.45 -10.89 10.35
N GLU A 132 -7.92 -9.66 10.18
CA GLU A 132 -8.50 -9.24 8.90
C GLU A 132 -7.43 -9.20 7.81
N PHE A 133 -6.27 -8.59 8.09
CA PHE A 133 -5.17 -8.55 7.13
C PHE A 133 -4.62 -9.95 6.79
N GLN A 134 -4.60 -10.86 7.76
CA GLN A 134 -4.24 -12.27 7.52
C GLN A 134 -5.17 -12.96 6.51
N LYS A 135 -6.47 -12.65 6.49
CA LYS A 135 -7.39 -13.18 5.48
C LYS A 135 -7.03 -12.67 4.08
N TYR A 136 -6.69 -11.40 3.93
CA TYR A 136 -6.22 -10.83 2.65
C TYR A 136 -4.91 -11.49 2.17
N LEU A 137 -3.97 -11.75 3.09
CA LEU A 137 -2.76 -12.53 2.78
C LEU A 137 -3.13 -13.93 2.29
N ALA A 138 -4.01 -14.66 3.00
CA ALA A 138 -4.40 -16.02 2.65
C ALA A 138 -5.07 -16.11 1.26
N VAL A 139 -5.95 -15.16 0.92
CA VAL A 139 -6.59 -15.10 -0.42
C VAL A 139 -5.57 -14.87 -1.53
N SER A 140 -4.59 -14.00 -1.29
CA SER A 140 -3.56 -13.63 -2.25
C SER A 140 -2.53 -14.74 -2.49
N LEU A 141 -2.27 -15.55 -1.46
CA LEU A 141 -1.33 -16.67 -1.54
C LEU A 141 -1.87 -17.82 -2.40
N GLU A 142 -0.98 -18.48 -3.14
CA GLU A 142 -1.21 -19.81 -3.73
C GLU A 142 -1.54 -20.84 -2.62
N ASP A 143 -2.09 -21.99 -3.00
CA ASP A 143 -2.33 -23.06 -2.02
C ASP A 143 -1.00 -23.62 -1.52
N GLY A 144 -0.85 -23.70 -0.20
CA GLY A 144 0.44 -24.00 0.44
C GLY A 144 1.41 -22.82 0.51
N GLY A 145 1.04 -21.65 -0.01
CA GLY A 145 1.85 -20.42 0.09
C GLY A 145 2.07 -19.97 1.54
N GLU A 146 3.11 -19.17 1.75
CA GLU A 146 3.67 -18.93 3.08
C GLU A 146 3.80 -17.46 3.43
N VAL A 147 3.63 -17.15 4.72
CA VAL A 147 4.02 -15.85 5.29
C VAL A 147 5.13 -16.08 6.32
N HIS A 148 6.19 -15.29 6.21
CA HIS A 148 7.35 -15.32 7.06
C HIS A 148 7.44 -14.02 7.85
N LEU A 149 7.33 -14.11 9.18
CA LEU A 149 7.48 -12.97 10.09
C LEU A 149 8.78 -13.10 10.87
N LEU A 150 9.58 -12.04 10.86
CA LEU A 150 10.71 -11.85 11.77
C LEU A 150 10.46 -10.62 12.63
N THR A 151 10.66 -10.71 13.95
CA THR A 151 10.48 -9.58 14.87
C THR A 151 11.36 -9.70 16.11
N ASP A 152 11.86 -8.58 16.62
CA ASP A 152 12.59 -8.48 17.90
C ASP A 152 11.66 -8.16 19.08
N HIS A 153 10.35 -8.12 18.84
CA HIS A 153 9.36 -7.67 19.82
C HIS A 153 8.40 -8.79 20.23
N GLU A 154 8.65 -9.37 21.40
CA GLU A 154 7.88 -10.48 21.98
C GLU A 154 6.36 -10.20 22.04
N GLY A 155 5.94 -9.05 22.56
CA GLY A 155 4.50 -8.72 22.65
C GLY A 155 3.82 -8.45 21.30
N TYR A 156 4.57 -8.40 20.20
CA TYR A 156 4.01 -8.37 18.85
C TYR A 156 3.99 -9.77 18.26
N PHE A 157 5.04 -10.57 18.51
CA PHE A 157 5.07 -11.99 18.18
C PHE A 157 3.88 -12.74 18.78
N GLU A 158 3.64 -12.61 20.08
CA GLU A 158 2.49 -13.27 20.75
C GLU A 158 1.15 -12.77 20.22
N PHE A 159 1.04 -11.47 19.92
CA PHE A 159 -0.15 -10.93 19.27
C PHE A 159 -0.42 -11.56 17.90
N VAL A 160 0.61 -11.75 17.07
CA VAL A 160 0.42 -12.40 15.76
C VAL A 160 -0.03 -13.86 15.95
N LYS A 161 0.52 -14.57 16.93
CA LYS A 161 0.11 -15.96 17.24
C LYS A 161 -1.37 -16.04 17.63
N GLU A 162 -1.83 -15.13 18.48
CA GLU A 162 -3.26 -15.00 18.85
C GLU A 162 -4.13 -14.75 17.61
N GLU A 163 -3.76 -13.77 16.79
CA GLU A 163 -4.52 -13.41 15.57
C GLU A 163 -4.52 -14.54 14.53
N VAL A 164 -3.45 -15.35 14.44
CA VAL A 164 -3.40 -16.56 13.59
C VAL A 164 -4.37 -17.64 14.06
N ASN A 165 -4.44 -17.87 15.37
CA ASN A 165 -5.40 -18.80 15.95
C ASN A 165 -6.84 -18.33 15.71
N GLU A 166 -7.11 -17.03 15.91
CA GLU A 166 -8.44 -16.45 15.68
C GLU A 166 -8.84 -16.38 14.20
N SER A 167 -7.90 -16.15 13.30
CA SER A 167 -8.18 -16.06 11.87
C SER A 167 -8.52 -17.42 11.27
N GLY A 168 -7.90 -18.49 11.77
CA GLY A 168 -8.15 -19.84 11.31
C GLY A 168 -7.70 -20.11 9.87
N VAL A 169 -6.89 -19.25 9.26
CA VAL A 169 -6.48 -19.37 7.84
C VAL A 169 -5.05 -19.85 7.63
N PHE A 170 -4.23 -19.89 8.70
CA PHE A 170 -2.86 -20.38 8.65
C PHE A 170 -2.60 -21.51 9.66
N CYS A 171 -1.70 -22.42 9.27
CA CYS A 171 -0.97 -23.30 10.19
C CYS A 171 0.31 -22.57 10.62
N MET A 172 0.57 -22.53 11.91
CA MET A 172 1.67 -21.78 12.49
C MET A 172 2.80 -22.69 12.90
N GLU A 173 4.03 -22.32 12.54
CA GLU A 173 5.24 -23.04 12.89
C GLU A 173 6.25 -22.05 13.52
N GLU A 174 6.47 -22.19 14.82
CA GLU A 174 7.56 -21.51 15.53
C GLU A 174 8.86 -22.27 15.24
N LYS A 175 9.73 -21.66 14.44
CA LYS A 175 10.98 -22.25 13.96
C LYS A 175 12.11 -21.25 14.12
N GLU A 176 13.32 -21.69 13.84
CA GLU A 176 14.41 -20.77 13.54
C GLU A 176 14.24 -20.21 12.12
N PRO A 177 14.68 -18.96 11.88
CA PRO A 177 14.76 -18.43 10.53
C PRO A 177 15.56 -19.38 9.62
N PRO A 178 15.26 -19.44 8.32
CA PRO A 178 16.04 -20.28 7.41
C PRO A 178 17.52 -19.91 7.48
N SER A 179 18.40 -20.91 7.52
CA SER A 179 19.86 -20.71 7.64
C SER A 179 20.46 -19.84 6.53
N TRP A 180 19.76 -19.75 5.38
CA TRP A 180 20.16 -18.91 4.26
C TRP A 180 19.76 -17.44 4.43
N HIS A 181 18.87 -17.09 5.36
CA HIS A 181 18.40 -15.71 5.55
C HIS A 181 19.60 -14.80 5.87
N PRO A 182 19.82 -13.70 5.13
CA PRO A 182 21.09 -12.97 5.14
C PRO A 182 21.34 -12.13 6.41
N GLY A 183 20.33 -12.03 7.29
CA GLY A 183 20.25 -11.03 8.35
C GLY A 183 20.11 -9.62 7.75
N THR A 184 18.97 -8.96 7.99
CA THR A 184 18.81 -7.58 7.52
C THR A 184 19.65 -6.61 8.36
N LYS A 185 19.77 -5.35 7.93
CA LYS A 185 20.32 -4.28 8.78
C LYS A 185 19.73 -4.27 10.21
N TYR A 186 18.43 -4.49 10.34
CA TYR A 186 17.76 -4.50 11.64
C TYR A 186 18.12 -5.74 12.45
N TRP A 187 18.14 -6.91 11.82
CA TRP A 187 18.62 -8.13 12.44
C TRP A 187 19.98 -7.91 13.11
N ARG A 188 21.00 -7.49 12.34
CA ARG A 188 22.36 -7.31 12.86
C ARG A 188 22.39 -6.31 14.03
N LYS A 189 21.66 -5.20 13.90
CA LYS A 189 21.52 -4.21 14.98
C LYS A 189 20.92 -4.82 16.25
N TRP A 190 19.92 -5.67 16.13
CA TRP A 190 19.22 -6.25 17.28
C TRP A 190 20.04 -7.35 17.96
N GLU A 191 20.79 -8.14 17.19
CA GLU A 191 21.79 -9.07 17.72
C GLU A 191 22.90 -8.35 18.49
N GLU A 192 23.44 -7.25 17.95
CA GLU A 192 24.43 -6.41 18.64
C GLU A 192 23.88 -5.87 19.98
N MET A 193 22.57 -5.67 20.08
CA MET A 193 21.89 -5.25 21.29
C MET A 193 21.47 -6.41 22.21
N GLY A 194 21.82 -7.65 21.88
CA GLY A 194 21.48 -8.85 22.65
C GLY A 194 19.98 -9.17 22.66
N LYS A 195 19.20 -8.66 21.70
CA LYS A 195 17.77 -8.95 21.60
C LYS A 195 17.53 -10.32 20.97
N LYS A 196 16.55 -11.04 21.51
CA LYS A 196 16.03 -12.25 20.88
C LYS A 196 15.25 -11.90 19.62
N ILE A 197 15.56 -12.58 18.51
CA ILE A 197 14.77 -12.51 17.28
C ILE A 197 13.80 -13.69 17.30
N HIS A 198 12.53 -13.39 17.05
CA HIS A 198 11.47 -14.37 16.92
C HIS A 198 11.13 -14.56 15.45
N TYR A 199 10.90 -15.81 15.05
CA TYR A 199 10.48 -16.17 13.70
C TYR A 199 9.21 -17.01 13.71
N LEU A 200 8.26 -16.64 12.86
CA LEU A 200 7.02 -17.36 12.65
C LEU A 200 6.88 -17.67 11.16
N ARG A 201 6.71 -18.95 10.84
CA ARG A 201 6.26 -19.39 9.52
C ARG A 201 4.78 -19.71 9.59
N MET A 202 4.00 -19.12 8.69
CA MET A 202 2.56 -19.31 8.59
C MET A 202 2.26 -19.90 7.22
N VAL A 203 1.83 -21.16 7.17
CA VAL A 203 1.50 -21.87 5.93
C VAL A 203 0.00 -21.79 5.71
N LYS A 204 -0.44 -21.33 4.54
CA LYS A 204 -1.86 -21.20 4.22
C LYS A 204 -2.56 -22.55 4.35
N LYS A 205 -3.62 -22.61 5.17
CA LYS A 205 -4.43 -23.82 5.39
C LYS A 205 -5.87 -23.70 4.87
N ALA A 206 -6.38 -22.50 4.74
CA ALA A 206 -7.73 -22.24 4.25
C ALA A 206 -7.76 -21.05 3.29
N HIS A 207 -8.76 -21.05 2.41
CA HIS A 207 -9.03 -19.95 1.50
C HIS A 207 -10.31 -19.23 1.99
N PRO A 208 -10.19 -18.13 2.76
CA PRO A 208 -11.35 -17.44 3.29
C PRO A 208 -12.03 -16.59 2.21
N GLU A 209 -13.28 -16.21 2.44
CA GLU A 209 -13.90 -15.13 1.68
C GLU A 209 -13.49 -13.77 2.27
N VAL A 210 -13.14 -12.81 1.40
CA VAL A 210 -12.83 -11.43 1.80
C VAL A 210 -13.63 -10.44 0.97
N LYS A 211 -14.20 -9.43 1.63
CA LYS A 211 -14.86 -8.32 0.96
C LYS A 211 -13.83 -7.24 0.64
N ARG A 212 -13.43 -7.19 -0.63
CA ARG A 212 -12.58 -6.12 -1.18
C ARG A 212 -13.21 -4.74 -0.90
N MET A 213 -12.52 -3.88 -0.15
CA MET A 213 -13.04 -2.59 0.30
C MET A 213 -12.88 -1.48 -0.74
N ILE A 214 -11.78 -1.50 -1.48
CA ILE A 214 -11.49 -0.52 -2.52
C ILE A 214 -12.08 -1.00 -3.85
N LYS A 215 -12.82 -0.12 -4.52
CA LYS A 215 -13.48 -0.39 -5.79
C LYS A 215 -13.07 0.64 -6.83
N PRO A 216 -12.27 0.23 -7.85
CA PRO A 216 -12.07 1.06 -9.03
C PRO A 216 -13.42 1.35 -9.69
N CYS A 217 -13.59 2.58 -10.17
CA CYS A 217 -14.74 2.95 -10.96
C CYS A 217 -14.39 4.04 -11.97
N GLU A 218 -15.17 4.15 -13.03
CA GLU A 218 -15.07 5.26 -13.95
C GLU A 218 -15.44 6.57 -13.24
N VAL A 219 -14.60 7.59 -13.43
CA VAL A 219 -14.81 8.92 -12.89
C VAL A 219 -14.38 9.94 -13.92
N GLU A 220 -15.33 10.77 -14.32
CA GLU A 220 -15.12 11.85 -15.28
C GLU A 220 -14.96 13.20 -14.56
N PRO A 221 -14.20 14.15 -15.14
CA PRO A 221 -14.23 15.54 -14.72
C PRO A 221 -15.65 16.12 -14.76
N VAL A 222 -15.92 17.10 -13.91
CA VAL A 222 -17.22 17.76 -13.84
C VAL A 222 -17.08 19.26 -14.05
N ILE A 223 -18.10 19.88 -14.64
CA ILE A 223 -18.25 21.34 -14.66
C ILE A 223 -19.29 21.69 -13.61
N THR A 224 -18.91 22.53 -12.65
CA THR A 224 -19.79 22.94 -11.56
C THR A 224 -19.98 24.44 -11.53
N ARG A 225 -21.20 24.86 -11.15
CA ARG A 225 -21.54 26.27 -10.88
C ARG A 225 -21.51 26.60 -9.39
N LEU A 226 -21.13 25.64 -8.55
CA LEU A 226 -20.95 25.85 -7.13
C LEU A 226 -19.84 26.89 -6.89
N ASP A 227 -20.05 27.75 -5.91
CA ASP A 227 -18.98 28.61 -5.42
C ASP A 227 -17.98 27.78 -4.60
N LEU A 228 -16.97 27.25 -5.29
CA LEU A 228 -15.92 26.43 -4.67
C LEU A 228 -15.12 27.20 -3.61
N HIS A 229 -15.01 28.53 -3.74
CA HIS A 229 -14.18 29.35 -2.84
C HIS A 229 -14.82 29.52 -1.46
N SER A 230 -16.15 29.47 -1.37
CA SER A 230 -16.89 29.43 -0.10
C SER A 230 -17.02 28.01 0.47
N MET A 231 -16.86 26.96 -0.34
CA MET A 231 -16.83 25.57 0.16
C MET A 231 -15.54 25.29 0.94
N ARG A 232 -15.65 25.25 2.27
CA ARG A 232 -14.56 24.91 3.17
C ARG A 232 -15.02 23.91 4.22
N ASP A 233 -14.13 22.98 4.55
CA ASP A 233 -14.35 21.93 5.55
C ASP A 233 -15.64 21.09 5.35
N VAL A 234 -16.08 20.91 4.10
CA VAL A 234 -17.21 20.04 3.77
C VAL A 234 -16.80 18.59 3.97
N LEU A 235 -17.62 17.82 4.68
CA LEU A 235 -17.38 16.42 4.99
C LEU A 235 -18.53 15.56 4.49
N ILE A 236 -18.24 14.69 3.53
CA ILE A 236 -19.18 13.70 2.99
C ILE A 236 -18.77 12.35 3.57
N ARG A 237 -19.73 11.62 4.13
CA ARG A 237 -19.54 10.28 4.68
C ARG A 237 -20.64 9.37 4.18
N GLU A 238 -20.25 8.27 3.55
CA GLU A 238 -21.16 7.23 3.09
C GLU A 238 -20.42 5.89 3.18
N ASP A 239 -20.90 4.98 4.03
CA ASP A 239 -20.25 3.70 4.32
C ASP A 239 -18.74 3.84 4.63
N GLU A 240 -17.89 3.19 3.82
CA GLU A 240 -16.43 3.18 3.91
C GLU A 240 -15.77 4.36 3.18
N VAL A 241 -16.58 5.24 2.58
CA VAL A 241 -16.14 6.39 1.80
C VAL A 241 -16.22 7.66 2.65
N ILE A 242 -15.08 8.37 2.74
CA ILE A 242 -15.03 9.71 3.33
C ILE A 242 -14.36 10.65 2.35
N VAL A 243 -15.05 11.74 2.04
CA VAL A 243 -14.50 12.87 1.29
C VAL A 243 -14.50 14.08 2.17
N LYS A 244 -13.35 14.75 2.27
CA LYS A 244 -13.27 16.05 2.94
C LYS A 244 -12.72 17.10 1.98
N ILE A 245 -13.51 18.12 1.69
CA ILE A 245 -13.09 19.31 0.94
C ILE A 245 -12.50 20.31 1.93
N PHE A 246 -11.27 20.77 1.71
CA PHE A 246 -10.60 21.70 2.62
C PHE A 246 -10.79 23.14 2.19
N LYS A 247 -10.24 23.44 1.03
CA LYS A 247 -10.13 24.78 0.49
C LYS A 247 -9.85 24.71 -1.00
N VAL A 248 -10.08 25.84 -1.65
CA VAL A 248 -9.40 26.18 -2.90
C VAL A 248 -8.03 26.78 -2.55
N ASP A 249 -7.00 26.37 -3.27
CA ASP A 249 -5.61 26.81 -3.13
C ASP A 249 -5.06 27.20 -4.50
N GLY A 250 -5.26 28.47 -4.89
CA GLY A 250 -5.00 28.92 -6.25
C GLY A 250 -5.95 28.25 -7.24
N ASP A 251 -5.38 27.59 -8.25
CA ASP A 251 -6.07 26.88 -9.31
C ASP A 251 -6.44 25.42 -8.94
N LYS A 252 -6.51 25.09 -7.65
CA LYS A 252 -6.68 23.71 -7.18
C LYS A 252 -7.67 23.57 -6.05
N LEU A 253 -8.51 22.55 -6.11
CA LEU A 253 -9.33 22.08 -5.00
C LEU A 253 -8.55 21.04 -4.19
N VAL A 254 -8.36 21.31 -2.89
CA VAL A 254 -7.65 20.40 -1.99
C VAL A 254 -8.65 19.51 -1.26
N VAL A 255 -8.52 18.19 -1.45
CA VAL A 255 -9.43 17.21 -0.86
C VAL A 255 -8.68 16.06 -0.18
N TYR A 256 -9.30 15.47 0.84
CA TYR A 256 -8.95 14.13 1.31
C TYR A 256 -9.99 13.13 0.83
N LEU A 257 -9.51 12.03 0.27
CA LEU A 257 -10.29 10.90 -0.20
C LEU A 257 -9.92 9.69 0.64
N LYS A 258 -10.91 9.02 1.21
CA LYS A 258 -10.73 7.77 1.95
C LYS A 258 -11.70 6.74 1.42
N GLU A 259 -11.20 5.54 1.18
CA GLU A 259 -11.99 4.36 0.83
C GLU A 259 -11.37 3.14 1.51
N GLY A 260 -11.97 2.67 2.60
CA GLY A 260 -11.37 1.61 3.42
C GLY A 260 -9.95 1.96 3.89
N PRO A 261 -8.91 1.14 3.58
CA PRO A 261 -7.53 1.41 3.95
C PRO A 261 -6.86 2.47 3.06
N LEU A 262 -7.43 2.78 1.89
CA LEU A 262 -6.91 3.83 1.02
C LEU A 262 -7.20 5.20 1.62
N PHE A 263 -6.16 6.03 1.72
CA PHE A 263 -6.26 7.43 2.11
C PHE A 263 -5.34 8.27 1.24
N GLU A 264 -5.90 9.31 0.63
CA GLU A 264 -5.18 10.17 -0.28
C GLU A 264 -5.50 11.64 -0.05
N LYS A 265 -4.45 12.47 -0.15
CA LYS A 265 -4.60 13.91 -0.35
C LYS A 265 -4.50 14.19 -1.84
N ALA A 266 -5.56 14.73 -2.42
CA ALA A 266 -5.60 15.08 -3.83
C ALA A 266 -5.71 16.60 -4.03
N TYR A 267 -5.18 17.04 -5.16
CA TYR A 267 -5.17 18.43 -5.61
C TYR A 267 -5.80 18.43 -7.00
N LEU A 268 -7.09 18.74 -7.08
CA LEU A 268 -7.85 18.68 -8.32
C LEU A 268 -7.74 20.03 -9.03
N PRO A 269 -7.24 20.09 -10.28
CA PRO A 269 -7.11 21.36 -11.00
C PRO A 269 -8.48 21.96 -11.29
N LEU A 270 -8.54 23.28 -11.22
CA LEU A 270 -9.71 24.10 -11.48
C LEU A 270 -9.45 24.93 -12.73
N GLU A 271 -10.36 24.87 -13.69
CA GLU A 271 -10.29 25.61 -14.95
C GLU A 271 -11.61 26.39 -15.12
N GLU A 272 -11.53 27.71 -15.25
CA GLU A 272 -12.70 28.53 -15.53
C GLU A 272 -13.17 28.33 -16.98
N THR A 273 -14.47 28.10 -17.16
CA THR A 273 -15.12 27.92 -18.46
C THR A 273 -16.36 28.81 -18.57
N GLN A 274 -16.93 28.93 -19.77
CA GLN A 274 -18.19 29.67 -19.97
C GLN A 274 -19.38 29.04 -19.21
N GLU A 275 -19.32 27.75 -18.89
CA GLU A 275 -20.42 26.99 -18.30
C GLU A 275 -20.32 26.86 -16.77
N GLY A 276 -19.15 27.18 -16.20
CA GLY A 276 -18.82 27.05 -14.78
C GLY A 276 -17.32 26.77 -14.55
N ILE A 277 -16.97 26.25 -13.38
CA ILE A 277 -15.61 25.81 -13.05
C ILE A 277 -15.50 24.32 -13.35
N LYS A 278 -14.59 23.94 -14.25
CA LYS A 278 -14.24 22.55 -14.50
C LYS A 278 -13.29 22.06 -13.42
N VAL A 279 -13.63 20.94 -12.79
CA VAL A 279 -12.81 20.24 -11.80
C VAL A 279 -12.20 19.02 -12.46
N GLY A 280 -10.91 19.10 -12.76
CA GLY A 280 -10.17 18.04 -13.42
C GLY A 280 -9.71 16.93 -12.46
N ILE A 281 -9.29 15.80 -13.04
CA ILE A 281 -8.80 14.63 -12.30
C ILE A 281 -7.36 14.34 -12.74
N PRO A 282 -6.36 14.58 -11.89
CA PRO A 282 -4.97 14.21 -12.19
C PRO A 282 -4.80 12.69 -12.31
N GLU A 283 -3.88 12.25 -13.16
CA GLU A 283 -3.55 10.81 -13.33
C GLU A 283 -3.06 10.14 -12.04
N ASN A 284 -2.39 10.91 -11.17
CA ASN A 284 -1.86 10.39 -9.91
C ASN A 284 -2.89 10.31 -8.77
N VAL A 285 -4.18 10.50 -9.05
CA VAL A 285 -5.30 10.33 -8.10
C VAL A 285 -6.05 9.05 -8.45
N PHE A 286 -6.28 8.19 -7.46
CA PHE A 286 -7.00 6.93 -7.70
C PHE A 286 -8.47 7.18 -8.04
N ARG A 287 -8.94 6.52 -9.11
CA ARG A 287 -10.34 6.55 -9.54
C ARG A 287 -11.14 5.49 -8.79
N GLY A 288 -11.50 5.84 -7.55
CA GLY A 288 -12.33 5.04 -6.65
C GLY A 288 -13.65 5.71 -6.27
N ARG A 289 -14.42 5.04 -5.42
CA ARG A 289 -15.75 5.51 -4.98
C ARG A 289 -15.67 6.85 -4.25
N ALA A 290 -14.60 7.12 -3.52
CA ALA A 290 -14.39 8.41 -2.87
C ALA A 290 -14.28 9.56 -3.87
N LEU A 291 -13.52 9.38 -4.95
CA LEU A 291 -13.43 10.40 -5.99
C LEU A 291 -14.77 10.53 -6.74
N LYS A 292 -15.42 9.41 -7.06
CA LYS A 292 -16.75 9.40 -7.70
C LYS A 292 -17.77 10.20 -6.89
N LYS A 293 -17.85 9.95 -5.58
CA LYS A 293 -18.78 10.66 -4.69
C LYS A 293 -18.50 12.16 -4.65
N LEU A 294 -17.23 12.57 -4.64
CA LEU A 294 -16.86 13.97 -4.74
C LEU A 294 -17.39 14.59 -6.04
N MET A 295 -17.20 13.92 -7.19
CA MET A 295 -17.68 14.41 -8.48
C MET A 295 -19.21 14.49 -8.55
N GLU A 296 -19.93 13.54 -7.94
CA GLU A 296 -21.39 13.57 -7.85
C GLU A 296 -21.90 14.76 -7.03
N VAL A 297 -21.28 15.06 -5.89
CA VAL A 297 -21.60 16.24 -5.07
C VAL A 297 -21.31 17.52 -5.83
N LEU A 298 -20.15 17.62 -6.49
CA LEU A 298 -19.76 18.80 -7.25
C LEU A 298 -20.68 19.04 -8.47
N ASN A 299 -21.21 17.97 -9.07
CA ASN A 299 -22.17 18.04 -10.17
C ASN A 299 -23.62 18.30 -9.70
N GLY A 300 -23.85 18.48 -8.39
CA GLY A 300 -25.19 18.70 -7.83
C GLY A 300 -26.12 17.49 -7.88
N LYS A 301 -25.58 16.28 -8.12
CA LYS A 301 -26.36 15.02 -8.07
C LYS A 301 -26.69 14.62 -6.63
N ASP A 302 -25.86 15.04 -5.67
CA ASP A 302 -26.07 14.89 -4.24
C ASP A 302 -26.07 16.26 -3.56
N SER A 303 -26.90 16.43 -2.53
CA SER A 303 -26.88 17.64 -1.71
C SER A 303 -25.59 17.72 -0.91
N ILE A 304 -24.97 18.90 -0.86
CA ILE A 304 -23.85 19.18 0.05
C ILE A 304 -24.39 19.07 1.47
N PRO A 305 -23.95 18.11 2.29
CA PRO A 305 -24.39 18.02 3.66
C PRO A 305 -23.96 19.30 4.40
N SER A 306 -24.89 19.97 5.08
CA SER A 306 -24.54 21.07 5.99
C SER A 306 -23.56 20.55 7.03
N THR A 307 -22.38 21.16 7.15
CA THR A 307 -21.39 20.81 8.16
C THR A 307 -22.04 20.86 9.54
N PRO A 308 -21.91 19.84 10.41
CA PRO A 308 -22.28 20.00 11.80
C PRO A 308 -21.45 21.15 12.37
N SER A 309 -22.11 22.15 12.93
CA SER A 309 -21.47 23.16 13.77
C SER A 309 -20.65 22.43 14.85
N ARG A 310 -19.37 22.81 14.96
CA ARG A 310 -18.40 22.23 15.90
C ARG A 310 -18.92 22.11 17.33
#